data_AF-A0A0K9GFM0-F1
#
_entry.id   AF-A0A0K9GFM0-F1
#
_cell.length_a   1.000
_cell.length_b   1.000
_cell.length_c   1.000
_cell.angle_alpha   90.00
_cell.angle_beta   90.00
_cell.angle_gamma   90.00
#
_symmetry.space_group_name_H-M   'P 1'
#
loop_
_entity.id
_entity.type
_entity.pdbx_description
1 polymer ?
#
loop_
_entity_poly.entity_id
_entity_poly.type
_entity_poly.pdbx_seq_one_letter_code
_entity_poly.pdbx_strand_id
1 'polypeptide(L)'
;MSNGSLAYHEALELHELVAMESNMLMTLKKEVGNVPCQELKNLYTATIKVMQRYLKDLLAFFPKAPTREDAEERAQLDKGYYAGSILIQVKTLIRSYAIAITETATPVLRRTLVNQLNGLIDLHAQIFHYMSKKGLYHAFDMQKLIDSDIKNANKAIDMKY
;
A
#
# COMPACT_ATOMS: atom_id res chain seq x y z
N MET A 1 -13.90 -20.31 20.92
CA MET A 1 -13.10 -19.07 21.01
C MET A 1 -12.02 -19.19 19.94
N SER A 2 -11.81 -18.17 19.10
CA SER A 2 -10.89 -18.28 17.94
C SER A 2 -9.46 -18.61 18.41
N ASN A 3 -8.90 -19.72 17.91
CA ASN A 3 -7.58 -20.27 18.26
C ASN A 3 -6.42 -19.50 17.57
N GLY A 4 -6.44 -18.17 17.61
CA GLY A 4 -5.36 -17.35 17.03
C GLY A 4 -5.46 -17.12 15.51
N SER A 5 -6.62 -17.37 14.90
CA SER A 5 -6.90 -17.02 13.50
C SER A 5 -7.63 -15.68 13.41
N LEU A 6 -7.17 -14.78 12.52
CA LEU A 6 -7.82 -13.50 12.22
C LEU A 6 -9.23 -13.70 11.66
N ALA A 7 -10.17 -12.83 12.02
CA ALA A 7 -11.43 -12.73 11.30
C ALA A 7 -11.19 -12.19 9.88
N TYR A 8 -12.07 -12.53 8.92
CA TYR A 8 -11.88 -12.15 7.52
C TYR A 8 -11.77 -10.63 7.29
N HIS A 9 -12.55 -9.82 8.02
CA HIS A 9 -12.44 -8.37 7.90
C HIS A 9 -11.14 -7.85 8.51
N GLU A 10 -10.65 -8.44 9.61
CA GLU A 10 -9.35 -8.10 10.20
C GLU A 10 -8.20 -8.47 9.25
N ALA A 11 -8.30 -9.61 8.55
CA ALA A 11 -7.32 -10.01 7.54
C ALA A 11 -7.26 -9.03 6.36
N LEU A 12 -8.41 -8.50 5.93
CA LEU A 12 -8.47 -7.48 4.88
C LEU A 12 -7.95 -6.12 5.33
N GLU A 13 -8.24 -5.71 6.57
CA GLU A 13 -7.67 -4.47 7.12
C GLU A 13 -6.14 -4.60 7.30
N LEU A 14 -5.67 -5.75 7.76
CA LEU A 14 -4.25 -6.04 7.87
C LEU A 14 -3.56 -6.03 6.48
N HIS A 15 -4.20 -6.59 5.45
CA HIS A 15 -3.75 -6.49 4.06
C HIS A 15 -3.53 -5.02 3.63
N GLU A 16 -4.53 -4.16 3.82
CA GLU A 16 -4.43 -2.76 3.41
C GLU A 16 -3.31 -2.03 4.16
N LEU A 17 -3.19 -2.25 5.49
CA LEU A 17 -2.11 -1.66 6.28
C LEU A 17 -0.72 -2.11 5.82
N VAL A 18 -0.53 -3.41 5.63
CA VAL A 18 0.77 -3.98 5.21
C VAL A 18 1.14 -3.50 3.82
N ALA A 19 0.19 -3.43 2.89
CA ALA A 19 0.41 -2.87 1.56
C ALA A 19 0.80 -1.38 1.62
N MET A 20 0.11 -0.58 2.44
CA MET A 20 0.40 0.85 2.62
C MET A 20 1.78 1.08 3.25
N GLU A 21 2.10 0.40 4.35
CA GLU A 21 3.38 0.53 5.05
C GLU A 21 4.56 0.06 4.19
N SER A 22 4.39 -1.04 3.45
CA SER A 22 5.41 -1.55 2.52
C SER A 22 5.72 -0.53 1.43
N ASN A 23 4.69 0.08 0.83
CA ASN A 23 4.85 1.10 -0.19
C ASN A 23 5.52 2.36 0.37
N MET A 24 5.10 2.84 1.54
CA MET A 24 5.71 3.99 2.20
C MET A 24 7.19 3.74 2.51
N LEU A 25 7.51 2.57 3.08
CA LEU A 25 8.89 2.20 3.39
C LEU A 25 9.77 2.15 2.13
N MET A 26 9.28 1.53 1.05
CA MET A 26 9.99 1.50 -0.23
C MET A 26 10.21 2.92 -0.78
N THR A 27 9.19 3.78 -0.74
CA THR A 27 9.33 5.18 -1.19
C THR A 27 10.40 5.92 -0.39
N LEU A 28 10.33 5.87 0.95
CA LEU A 28 11.30 6.53 1.82
C LEU A 28 12.74 6.07 1.52
N LYS A 29 12.93 4.76 1.35
CA LYS A 29 14.23 4.17 1.02
C LYS A 29 14.75 4.55 -0.36
N LYS A 30 13.86 4.70 -1.36
CA LYS A 30 14.23 5.17 -2.71
C LYS A 30 14.63 6.64 -2.71
N GLU A 31 13.98 7.45 -1.87
CA GLU A 31 14.14 8.90 -1.87
C GLU A 31 15.25 9.41 -0.95
N VAL A 32 15.52 8.74 0.17
CA VAL A 32 16.40 9.26 1.23
C VAL A 32 17.78 9.68 0.73
N GLY A 33 18.35 8.98 -0.26
CA GLY A 33 19.62 9.37 -0.88
C GLY A 33 19.60 10.78 -1.48
N ASN A 34 18.45 11.18 -2.05
CA ASN A 34 18.21 12.43 -2.75
C ASN A 34 17.67 13.57 -1.86
N VAL A 35 17.35 13.29 -0.61
CA VAL A 35 16.78 14.28 0.32
C VAL A 35 17.79 15.41 0.59
N PRO A 36 17.43 16.68 0.31
CA PRO A 36 18.27 17.82 0.63
C PRO A 36 18.25 18.07 2.14
N CYS A 37 19.33 18.62 2.69
CA CYS A 37 19.53 18.88 4.12
C CYS A 37 19.71 17.62 4.99
N GLN A 38 20.75 17.65 5.83
CA GLN A 38 21.06 16.55 6.73
C GLN A 38 19.97 16.33 7.78
N GLU A 39 19.34 17.40 8.26
CA GLU A 39 18.27 17.32 9.26
C GLU A 39 17.05 16.56 8.71
N LEU A 40 16.62 16.87 7.49
CA LEU A 40 15.53 16.16 6.84
C LEU A 40 15.92 14.71 6.51
N LYS A 41 17.16 14.46 6.07
CA LYS A 41 17.68 13.11 5.85
C LYS A 41 17.68 12.28 7.15
N ASN A 42 17.94 12.91 8.30
CA ASN A 42 17.84 12.26 9.60
C ASN A 42 16.39 11.86 9.94
N LEU A 43 15.41 12.72 9.64
CA LEU A 43 13.99 12.40 9.78
C LEU A 43 13.58 11.23 8.88
N TYR A 44 13.98 11.23 7.60
CA TYR A 44 13.76 10.10 6.70
C TYR A 44 14.34 8.80 7.26
N THR A 45 15.59 8.84 7.71
CA THR A 45 16.28 7.67 8.29
C THR A 45 15.58 7.16 9.55
N ALA A 46 15.15 8.07 10.43
CA ALA A 46 14.40 7.72 11.63
C ALA A 46 13.05 7.07 11.28
N THR A 47 12.31 7.66 10.34
CA THR A 47 11.03 7.11 9.85
C THR A 47 11.22 5.74 9.21
N ILE A 48 12.25 5.54 8.38
CA ILE A 48 12.55 4.22 7.80
C ILE A 48 12.71 3.15 8.88
N LYS A 49 13.46 3.45 9.96
CA LYS A 49 13.65 2.52 11.09
C LYS A 49 12.34 2.22 11.82
N VAL A 50 11.49 3.22 12.02
CA VAL A 50 10.16 3.06 12.65
C VAL A 50 9.27 2.17 11.79
N MET A 51 9.16 2.46 10.49
CA MET A 51 8.36 1.69 9.54
C MET A 51 8.86 0.24 9.41
N GLN A 52 10.17 0.00 9.40
CA GLN A 52 10.72 -1.36 9.40
C GLN A 52 10.30 -2.16 10.63
N ARG A 53 10.17 -1.53 11.79
CA ARG A 53 9.72 -2.20 13.02
C ARG A 53 8.23 -2.50 12.96
N TYR A 54 7.40 -1.51 12.63
CA TYR A 54 5.95 -1.70 12.55
C TYR A 54 5.56 -2.76 11.53
N LEU A 55 6.20 -2.76 10.37
CA LEU A 55 5.95 -3.78 9.37
C LEU A 55 6.34 -5.19 9.85
N LYS A 56 7.40 -5.33 10.66
CA LYS A 56 7.74 -6.61 11.31
C LYS A 56 6.71 -7.02 12.36
N ASP A 57 6.17 -6.06 13.13
CA ASP A 57 5.12 -6.31 14.11
C ASP A 57 3.84 -6.81 13.41
N LEU A 58 3.46 -6.20 12.28
CA LEU A 58 2.33 -6.66 11.45
C LEU A 58 2.58 -8.04 10.82
N LEU A 59 3.80 -8.30 10.34
CA LEU A 59 4.15 -9.60 9.77
C LEU A 59 4.06 -10.76 10.76
N ALA A 60 4.13 -10.49 12.07
CA ALA A 60 3.98 -11.53 13.10
C ALA A 60 2.58 -12.16 13.13
N PHE A 61 1.58 -11.51 12.52
CA PHE A 61 0.21 -12.02 12.41
C PHE A 61 -0.01 -12.92 11.19
N PHE A 62 0.94 -13.00 10.25
CA PHE A 62 0.83 -13.87 9.08
C PHE A 62 1.57 -15.21 9.27
N PRO A 63 1.08 -16.31 8.67
CA PRO A 63 1.84 -17.55 8.59
C PRO A 63 3.14 -17.35 7.81
N LYS A 64 4.22 -18.00 8.22
CA LYS A 64 5.52 -17.91 7.52
C LYS A 64 5.40 -18.49 6.11
N ALA A 65 5.54 -17.65 5.08
CA ALA A 65 5.65 -18.08 3.70
C ALA A 65 7.09 -18.53 3.35
N PRO A 66 7.28 -19.49 2.43
CA PRO A 66 8.59 -19.86 1.93
C PRO A 66 9.23 -18.72 1.12
N THR A 67 10.52 -18.47 1.36
CA THR A 67 11.31 -17.43 0.70
C THR A 67 12.17 -18.04 -0.41
N ARG A 68 11.79 -17.80 -1.67
CA ARG A 68 12.71 -17.90 -2.81
C ARG A 68 12.21 -16.97 -3.91
N GLU A 69 12.97 -15.92 -4.19
CA GLU A 69 12.69 -14.97 -5.27
C GLU A 69 13.67 -15.19 -6.44
N ASP A 70 13.14 -15.40 -7.64
CA ASP A 70 13.94 -15.35 -8.87
C ASP A 70 13.92 -13.95 -9.51
N ALA A 71 14.57 -13.80 -10.68
CA ALA A 71 14.74 -12.50 -11.32
C ALA A 71 13.44 -11.97 -11.98
N GLU A 72 12.59 -12.87 -12.49
CA GLU A 72 11.31 -12.51 -13.10
C GLU A 72 10.32 -12.04 -12.04
N GLU A 73 10.29 -12.71 -10.88
CA GLU A 73 9.47 -12.32 -9.74
C GLU A 73 9.87 -10.92 -9.22
N ARG A 74 11.17 -10.62 -9.14
CA ARG A 74 11.65 -9.27 -8.75
C ARG A 74 11.20 -8.16 -9.69
N ALA A 75 11.23 -8.40 -11.01
CA ALA A 75 10.77 -7.43 -11.99
C ALA A 75 9.25 -7.19 -11.92
N GLN A 76 8.46 -8.22 -11.59
CA GLN A 76 7.03 -8.07 -11.34
C GLN A 76 6.75 -7.30 -10.06
N LEU A 77 7.52 -7.53 -8.99
CA LEU A 77 7.42 -6.77 -7.74
C LEU A 77 7.69 -5.27 -7.95
N ASP A 78 8.58 -4.88 -8.87
CA ASP A 78 8.81 -3.47 -9.19
C ASP A 78 7.62 -2.81 -9.90
N LYS A 79 7.00 -3.49 -10.87
CA LYS A 79 5.76 -3.00 -11.50
C LYS A 79 4.60 -2.97 -10.50
N GLY A 80 4.52 -3.99 -9.65
CA GLY A 80 3.56 -4.10 -8.55
C GLY A 80 3.67 -2.93 -7.58
N TYR A 81 4.89 -2.51 -7.21
CA TYR A 81 5.13 -1.33 -6.39
C TYR A 81 4.54 -0.06 -7.01
N TYR A 82 4.87 0.26 -8.27
CA TYR A 82 4.37 1.50 -8.88
C TYR A 82 2.85 1.51 -9.03
N ALA A 83 2.27 0.39 -9.48
CA ALA A 83 0.82 0.27 -9.64
C ALA A 83 0.09 0.28 -8.28
N GLY A 84 0.63 -0.41 -7.28
CA GLY A 84 0.09 -0.44 -5.92
C GLY A 84 0.18 0.93 -5.24
N SER A 85 1.28 1.65 -5.42
CA SER A 85 1.46 3.01 -4.89
C SER A 85 0.41 3.98 -5.42
N ILE A 86 0.14 3.99 -6.73
CA ILE A 86 -0.92 4.86 -7.28
C ILE A 86 -2.32 4.39 -6.88
N LEU A 87 -2.55 3.08 -6.76
CA LEU A 87 -3.84 2.54 -6.29
C LEU A 87 -4.15 2.99 -4.85
N ILE A 88 -3.18 2.87 -3.94
CA ILE A 88 -3.29 3.30 -2.54
C ILE A 88 -3.57 4.81 -2.48
N GLN A 89 -2.84 5.63 -3.24
CA GLN A 89 -3.04 7.08 -3.26
C GLN A 89 -4.45 7.46 -3.74
N VAL A 90 -4.94 6.81 -4.81
CA VAL A 90 -6.31 7.05 -5.30
C VAL A 90 -7.36 6.62 -4.27
N LYS A 91 -7.18 5.46 -3.60
CA LYS A 91 -8.07 5.04 -2.50
C LYS A 91 -8.12 6.09 -1.37
N THR A 92 -6.96 6.65 -1.01
CA THR A 92 -6.88 7.70 0.02
C THR A 92 -7.59 8.98 -0.43
N LEU A 93 -7.36 9.42 -1.68
CA LEU A 93 -8.05 10.59 -2.23
C LEU A 93 -9.57 10.41 -2.25
N ILE A 94 -10.08 9.24 -2.66
CA ILE A 94 -11.51 8.93 -2.64
C ILE A 94 -12.09 9.13 -1.23
N ARG A 95 -11.41 8.62 -0.19
CA ARG A 95 -11.83 8.79 1.21
C ARG A 95 -11.79 10.27 1.65
N SER A 96 -10.74 11.00 1.30
CA SER A 96 -10.64 12.44 1.60
C SER A 96 -11.73 13.27 0.90
N TYR A 97 -12.07 12.94 -0.35
CA TYR A 97 -13.15 13.60 -1.07
C TYR A 97 -14.52 13.32 -0.43
N ALA A 98 -14.77 12.08 0.02
CA ALA A 98 -16.00 11.76 0.72
C ALA A 98 -16.18 12.62 1.98
N ILE A 99 -15.12 12.83 2.77
CA ILE A 99 -15.12 13.73 3.93
C ILE A 99 -15.37 15.19 3.50
N ALA A 100 -14.65 15.70 2.50
CA ALA A 100 -14.81 17.09 2.06
C ALA A 100 -16.23 17.39 1.52
N ILE A 101 -16.87 16.41 0.89
CA ILE A 101 -18.25 16.53 0.38
C ILE A 101 -19.27 16.67 1.51
N THR A 102 -19.06 15.99 2.66
CA THR A 102 -19.97 16.11 3.81
C THR A 102 -19.77 17.41 4.58
N GLU A 103 -18.58 18.00 4.52
CA GLU A 103 -18.24 19.24 5.23
C GLU A 103 -18.54 20.53 4.45
N THR A 104 -18.59 20.45 3.12
CA THR A 104 -18.80 21.66 2.30
C THR A 104 -20.24 22.14 2.37
N ALA A 105 -20.46 23.43 2.67
CA ALA A 105 -21.77 24.08 2.62
C ALA A 105 -22.09 24.71 1.24
N THR A 106 -21.06 24.96 0.42
CA THR A 106 -21.21 25.70 -0.85
C THR A 106 -21.71 24.78 -1.98
N PRO A 107 -22.90 25.03 -2.57
CA PRO A 107 -23.50 24.10 -3.54
C PRO A 107 -22.66 23.85 -4.80
N VAL A 108 -22.00 24.89 -5.33
CA VAL A 108 -21.14 24.77 -6.51
C VAL A 108 -19.93 23.89 -6.19
N LEU A 109 -19.28 24.13 -5.04
CA LEU A 109 -18.13 23.33 -4.58
C LEU A 109 -18.52 21.87 -4.37
N ARG A 110 -19.68 21.59 -3.75
CA ARG A 110 -20.19 20.22 -3.58
C ARG A 110 -20.32 19.49 -4.91
N ARG A 111 -20.91 20.13 -5.91
CA ARG A 111 -21.04 19.53 -7.26
C ARG A 111 -19.69 19.26 -7.90
N THR A 112 -18.74 20.19 -7.76
CA THR A 112 -17.37 20.00 -8.28
C THR A 112 -16.68 18.79 -7.63
N LEU A 113 -16.73 18.69 -6.30
CA LEU A 113 -16.10 17.59 -5.56
C LEU A 113 -16.73 16.24 -5.89
N VAL A 114 -18.06 16.16 -6.02
CA VAL A 114 -18.76 14.93 -6.42
C VAL A 114 -18.33 14.49 -7.83
N ASN A 115 -18.22 15.42 -8.77
CA ASN A 115 -17.77 15.09 -10.13
C ASN A 115 -16.33 14.58 -10.15
N GLN A 116 -15.43 15.19 -9.37
CA GLN A 116 -14.04 14.74 -9.23
C GLN A 116 -13.94 13.39 -8.53
N LEU A 117 -14.74 13.13 -7.49
CA LEU A 117 -14.83 11.85 -6.81
C LEU A 117 -15.22 10.72 -7.79
N ASN A 118 -16.22 10.96 -8.65
CA ASN A 118 -16.60 9.99 -9.69
C ASN A 118 -15.43 9.68 -10.63
N GLY A 119 -14.68 10.70 -11.05
CA GLY A 119 -13.47 10.49 -11.86
C GLY A 119 -12.37 9.69 -11.13
N LEU A 120 -12.20 9.90 -9.82
CA LEU A 120 -11.27 9.11 -9.00
C LEU A 120 -11.71 7.65 -8.86
N ILE A 121 -13.02 7.39 -8.77
CA ILE A 121 -13.59 6.03 -8.75
C ILE A 121 -13.28 5.31 -10.07
N ASP A 122 -13.48 5.98 -11.21
CA ASP A 122 -13.15 5.43 -12.53
C ASP A 122 -11.64 5.16 -12.66
N LEU A 123 -10.80 6.07 -12.15
CA LEU A 123 -9.35 5.89 -12.14
C LEU A 123 -8.93 4.70 -11.26
N HIS A 124 -9.53 4.55 -10.08
CA HIS A 124 -9.30 3.38 -9.22
C HIS A 124 -9.64 2.08 -9.95
N ALA A 125 -10.78 2.02 -10.63
CA ALA A 125 -11.18 0.84 -11.40
C ALA A 125 -10.18 0.52 -12.53
N GLN A 126 -9.68 1.52 -13.25
CA GLN A 126 -8.68 1.33 -14.30
C GLN A 126 -7.36 0.75 -13.74
N ILE A 127 -6.86 1.31 -12.63
CA ILE A 127 -5.63 0.83 -11.99
C ILE A 127 -5.82 -0.59 -11.46
N PHE A 128 -6.94 -0.87 -10.78
CA PHE A 128 -7.29 -2.20 -10.29
C PHE A 128 -7.33 -3.24 -11.43
N HIS A 129 -8.00 -2.92 -12.54
CA HIS A 129 -8.07 -3.80 -13.69
C HIS A 129 -6.72 -4.03 -14.34
N TYR A 130 -5.86 -3.00 -14.42
CA TYR A 130 -4.49 -3.16 -14.88
C TYR A 130 -3.72 -4.15 -13.99
N MET A 131 -3.76 -3.97 -12.66
CA MET A 131 -3.06 -4.85 -11.73
C MET A 131 -3.59 -6.29 -11.80
N SER A 132 -4.91 -6.47 -11.81
CA SER A 132 -5.55 -7.77 -11.93
C SER A 132 -5.17 -8.49 -13.24
N LYS A 133 -5.28 -7.80 -14.39
CA LYS A 133 -4.90 -8.34 -15.71
C LYS A 133 -3.43 -8.73 -15.79
N LYS A 134 -2.56 -8.06 -15.04
CA LYS A 134 -1.10 -8.34 -15.00
C LYS A 134 -0.70 -9.33 -13.92
N GLY A 135 -1.65 -9.88 -13.16
CA GLY A 135 -1.34 -10.79 -12.04
C GLY A 135 -0.63 -10.12 -10.88
N LEU A 136 -0.75 -8.79 -10.76
CA LEU A 136 -0.14 -7.98 -9.69
C LEU A 136 -1.07 -7.81 -8.48
N TYR A 137 -2.33 -8.27 -8.58
CA TYR A 137 -3.31 -8.18 -7.50
C TYR A 137 -4.31 -9.36 -7.55
N HIS A 138 -4.31 -10.19 -6.51
CA HIS A 138 -5.10 -11.43 -6.44
C HIS A 138 -6.38 -11.25 -5.58
N ALA A 139 -7.25 -10.32 -5.98
CA ALA A 139 -8.45 -9.91 -5.20
C ALA A 139 -9.41 -11.04 -4.80
N PHE A 140 -9.44 -12.13 -5.57
CA PHE A 140 -10.36 -13.26 -5.37
C PHE A 140 -9.69 -14.49 -4.73
N ASP A 141 -8.40 -14.39 -4.40
CA ASP A 141 -7.61 -15.47 -3.81
C ASP A 141 -6.89 -14.92 -2.57
N MET A 142 -7.52 -15.08 -1.41
CA MET A 142 -7.04 -14.51 -0.16
C MET A 142 -5.66 -15.04 0.24
N GLN A 143 -5.38 -16.32 -0.04
CA GLN A 143 -4.07 -16.90 0.27
C GLN A 143 -2.99 -16.22 -0.57
N LYS A 144 -3.21 -16.08 -1.88
CA LYS A 144 -2.25 -15.37 -2.76
C LYS A 144 -2.12 -13.89 -2.44
N LEU A 145 -3.19 -13.24 -1.99
CA LEU A 145 -3.17 -11.85 -1.56
C LEU A 145 -2.23 -11.68 -0.36
N ILE A 146 -2.41 -12.51 0.67
CA ILE A 146 -1.57 -12.53 1.87
C ILE A 146 -0.12 -12.88 1.53
N ASP A 147 0.11 -13.91 0.69
CA ASP A 147 1.46 -14.28 0.27
C ASP A 147 2.17 -13.12 -0.44
N SER A 148 1.43 -12.34 -1.23
CA SER A 148 1.95 -11.14 -1.91
C SER A 148 2.29 -10.03 -0.92
N ASP A 149 1.48 -9.83 0.12
CA ASP A 149 1.76 -8.86 1.18
C ASP A 149 3.04 -9.20 1.94
N ILE A 150 3.20 -10.48 2.33
CA ILE A 150 4.39 -10.96 3.03
C ILE A 150 5.64 -10.73 2.17
N LYS A 151 5.59 -11.06 0.88
CA LYS A 151 6.72 -10.84 -0.04
C LYS A 151 7.06 -9.37 -0.18
N ASN A 152 6.07 -8.52 -0.46
CA ASN A 152 6.27 -7.08 -0.61
C ASN A 152 6.83 -6.44 0.67
N ALA A 153 6.34 -6.87 1.83
CA ALA A 153 6.80 -6.36 3.11
C ALA A 153 8.25 -6.76 3.42
N ASN A 154 8.62 -8.03 3.19
CA ASN A 154 10.01 -8.48 3.35
C ASN A 154 10.94 -7.76 2.37
N LYS A 155 10.55 -7.60 1.10
CA LYS A 155 11.30 -6.79 0.13
C LYS A 155 11.49 -5.35 0.62
N ALA A 156 10.45 -4.72 1.13
CA ALA A 156 10.53 -3.36 1.69
C ALA A 156 11.49 -3.29 2.88
N ILE A 157 11.48 -4.29 3.77
CA ILE A 157 12.38 -4.40 4.93
C ILE A 157 13.83 -4.58 4.48
N ASP A 158 14.09 -5.44 3.50
CA ASP A 158 15.43 -5.84 3.06
C ASP A 158 16.06 -4.88 2.05
N MET A 159 15.26 -4.03 1.41
CA MET A 159 15.73 -3.01 0.48
C MET A 159 16.78 -2.09 1.16
N LYS A 160 17.90 -1.87 0.48
CA LYS A 160 18.96 -0.96 0.93
C LYS A 160 18.62 0.49 0.59
N TYR A 161 19.18 1.44 1.36
CA TYR A 161 18.98 2.88 1.22
C TYR A 161 20.20 3.66 1.71
#